data_AF-A0AA90SQJ8-F1
#
_entry.id   AF-A0AA90SQJ8-F1
#
_cell.length_a   1.000
_cell.length_b   1.000
_cell.length_c   1.000
_cell.angle_alpha   90.00
_cell.angle_beta   90.00
_cell.angle_gamma   90.00
#
_symmetry.space_group_name_H-M   'P 1'
#
loop_
_entity.id
_entity.type
_entity.pdbx_description
1 polymer ?
#
loop_
_entity_poly.entity_id
_entity_poly.type
_entity_poly.pdbx_seq_one_letter_code
_entity_poly.pdbx_strand_id
1 'polypeptide(L)'
;MISEKKQVRTVLEERIKQFKAWSDSKPKAIEGLCIRKFPCKVELLSFVASNKRQPAAQAQLKVIFVNQRQLWSAEMTLSIFTRTVRKPGYEDLKSGIYFHASTNAGEKPILLNSYKIIMDLKGAYEPADFNQWYFYWLQRMLKSPEIKGLFAHKQLFSDSDIETQMYTP
;
A
#
# COMPACT_ATOMS: atom_id res chain seq x y z
N MET A 1 18.42 10.96 25.41
CA MET A 1 18.32 10.65 23.97
C MET A 1 17.31 9.53 23.76
N ILE A 2 16.10 9.84 23.29
CA ILE A 2 15.18 8.80 22.81
C ILE A 2 15.81 8.25 21.53
N SER A 3 16.22 6.97 21.54
CA SER A 3 16.81 6.31 20.36
C SER A 3 15.89 6.47 19.14
N GLU A 4 16.46 6.81 17.98
CA GLU A 4 15.79 6.95 16.68
C GLU A 4 14.81 5.78 16.38
N LYS A 5 15.17 4.55 16.80
CA LYS A 5 14.31 3.35 16.69
C LYS A 5 12.98 3.48 17.44
N LYS A 6 13.00 4.06 18.65
CA LYS A 6 11.80 4.30 19.46
C LYS A 6 10.91 5.37 18.83
N GLN A 7 11.50 6.35 18.13
CA GLN A 7 10.74 7.35 17.37
C GLN A 7 10.06 6.74 16.13
N VAL A 8 10.79 5.96 15.32
CA VAL A 8 10.21 5.33 14.10
C VAL A 8 9.04 4.43 14.44
N ARG A 9 9.19 3.61 15.48
CA ARG A 9 8.12 2.75 15.97
C ARG A 9 6.87 3.55 16.34
N THR A 10 7.05 4.64 17.08
CA THR A 10 5.94 5.49 17.54
C THR A 10 5.20 6.11 16.36
N VAL A 11 5.92 6.61 15.35
CA VAL A 11 5.32 7.14 14.12
C VAL A 11 4.51 6.08 13.39
N LEU A 12 5.07 4.89 13.19
CA LEU A 12 4.36 3.83 12.48
C LEU A 12 3.14 3.33 13.26
N GLU A 13 3.21 3.24 14.58
CA GLU A 13 2.05 2.92 15.42
C GLU A 13 0.95 3.98 15.30
N GLU A 14 1.31 5.26 15.26
CA GLU A 14 0.35 6.35 15.06
C GLU A 14 -0.29 6.30 13.67
N ARG A 15 0.51 6.09 12.61
CA ARG A 15 -0.02 5.94 11.25
C ARG A 15 -0.92 4.72 11.09
N ILE A 16 -0.67 3.63 11.81
CA ILE A 16 -1.55 2.45 11.83
C ILE A 16 -2.91 2.79 12.46
N LYS A 17 -2.94 3.57 13.55
CA LYS A 17 -4.20 4.01 14.18
C LYS A 17 -4.98 4.93 13.24
N GLN A 18 -4.29 5.88 12.61
CA GLN A 18 -4.88 6.78 11.62
C GLN A 18 -5.43 6.00 10.42
N PHE A 19 -4.71 4.98 9.94
CA PHE A 19 -5.20 4.08 8.90
C PHE A 19 -6.48 3.40 9.34
N LYS A 20 -6.53 2.83 10.55
CA LYS A 20 -7.74 2.16 11.04
C LYS A 20 -8.94 3.11 11.08
N ALA A 21 -8.76 4.31 11.64
CA ALA A 21 -9.80 5.33 11.69
C ALA A 21 -10.26 5.73 10.28
N TRP A 22 -9.30 5.93 9.37
CA TRP A 22 -9.58 6.20 7.96
C TRP A 22 -10.39 5.06 7.33
N SER A 23 -9.95 3.80 7.43
CA SER A 23 -10.66 2.65 6.87
C SER A 23 -12.08 2.49 7.40
N ASP A 24 -12.31 2.86 8.67
CA ASP A 24 -13.62 2.75 9.31
C ASP A 24 -14.58 3.88 8.89
N SER A 25 -14.03 5.02 8.44
CA SER A 25 -14.80 6.21 8.01
C SER A 25 -15.43 6.11 6.60
N LYS A 26 -15.35 4.93 5.95
CA LYS A 26 -15.85 4.63 4.59
C LYS A 26 -15.20 5.36 3.37
N PRO A 27 -13.92 5.75 3.35
CA PRO A 27 -13.24 6.14 2.13
C PRO A 27 -12.94 4.89 1.29
N LYS A 28 -13.42 4.86 0.05
CA LYS A 28 -13.33 3.68 -0.83
C LYS A 28 -12.09 3.68 -1.72
N ALA A 29 -11.58 4.85 -2.10
CA ALA A 29 -10.51 4.99 -3.07
C ALA A 29 -9.61 6.21 -2.81
N ILE A 30 -8.34 6.09 -3.17
CA ILE A 30 -7.43 7.21 -3.39
C ILE A 30 -7.29 7.41 -4.90
N GLU A 31 -7.70 8.59 -5.37
CA GLU A 31 -7.64 8.99 -6.78
C GLU A 31 -6.48 9.94 -7.05
N GLY A 32 -6.32 10.37 -8.31
CA GLY A 32 -5.23 11.28 -8.71
C GLY A 32 -3.83 10.65 -8.69
N LEU A 33 -3.75 9.31 -8.60
CA LEU A 33 -2.50 8.57 -8.67
C LEU A 33 -2.17 8.27 -10.14
N CYS A 34 -0.88 8.05 -10.41
CA CYS A 34 -0.40 7.64 -11.73
C CYS A 34 0.57 6.47 -11.62
N ILE A 35 0.38 5.45 -12.45
CA ILE A 35 1.40 4.43 -12.71
C ILE A 35 2.12 4.80 -13.99
N ARG A 36 3.40 5.15 -13.86
CA ARG A 36 4.18 5.80 -14.93
C ARG A 36 3.50 7.07 -15.43
N LYS A 37 2.70 6.96 -16.50
CA LYS A 37 1.94 8.06 -17.13
C LYS A 37 0.43 7.77 -17.22
N PHE A 38 -0.01 6.62 -16.73
CA PHE A 38 -1.41 6.22 -16.79
C PHE A 38 -2.11 6.60 -15.50
N PRO A 39 -3.24 7.32 -15.57
CA PRO A 39 -4.09 7.55 -14.41
C PRO A 39 -4.51 6.23 -13.78
N CYS A 40 -4.50 6.21 -12.46
CA CYS A 40 -4.94 5.08 -11.67
C CYS A 40 -5.61 5.55 -10.38
N LYS A 41 -6.39 4.67 -9.80
CA LYS A 41 -6.91 4.80 -8.44
C LYS A 41 -6.59 3.54 -7.65
N VAL A 42 -6.53 3.68 -6.34
CA VAL A 42 -6.26 2.57 -5.43
C VAL A 42 -7.42 2.48 -4.45
N GLU A 43 -8.13 1.36 -4.49
CA GLU A 43 -9.24 1.07 -3.59
C GLU A 43 -8.76 0.25 -2.39
N LEU A 44 -9.26 0.59 -1.20
CA LEU A 44 -9.04 -0.23 -0.01
C LEU A 44 -10.10 -1.35 0.01
N LEU A 45 -9.64 -2.60 -0.06
CA LEU A 45 -10.51 -3.76 0.07
C LEU A 45 -10.73 -4.13 1.55
N SER A 46 -9.65 -4.17 2.31
CA SER A 46 -9.69 -4.46 3.74
C SER A 46 -8.44 -3.96 4.45
N PHE A 47 -8.57 -3.70 5.75
CA PHE A 47 -7.44 -3.36 6.61
C PHE A 47 -7.49 -4.18 7.89
N VAL A 48 -6.34 -4.76 8.26
CA VAL A 48 -6.15 -5.53 9.48
C VAL A 48 -4.98 -4.90 10.26
N ALA A 49 -5.28 -4.37 11.45
CA ALA A 49 -4.26 -3.83 12.32
C ALA A 49 -3.34 -4.92 12.87
N SER A 50 -2.10 -4.55 13.20
CA SER A 50 -1.13 -5.48 13.79
C SER A 50 -1.62 -6.02 15.14
N ASN A 51 -1.33 -7.29 15.40
CA ASN A 51 -1.67 -7.96 16.65
C ASN A 51 -0.60 -9.02 16.99
N LYS A 52 -0.80 -9.79 18.07
CA LYS A 52 0.17 -10.81 18.51
C LYS A 52 0.42 -11.91 17.47
N ARG A 53 -0.59 -12.27 16.68
CA ARG A 53 -0.51 -13.32 15.63
C ARG A 53 -0.04 -12.77 14.29
N GLN A 54 -0.28 -11.49 14.02
CA GLN A 54 0.08 -10.81 12.78
C GLN A 54 0.90 -9.55 13.09
N PRO A 55 2.24 -9.63 13.04
CA PRO A 55 3.10 -8.57 13.56
C PRO A 55 3.15 -7.30 12.67
N ALA A 56 2.63 -7.38 11.44
CA ALA A 56 2.40 -6.22 10.58
C ALA A 56 0.93 -5.85 10.54
N ALA A 57 0.65 -4.55 10.43
CA ALA A 57 -0.66 -4.11 9.95
C ALA A 57 -0.69 -4.30 8.43
N GLN A 58 -1.78 -4.80 7.88
CA GLN A 58 -1.91 -5.10 6.46
C GLN A 58 -3.15 -4.46 5.86
N ALA A 59 -2.99 -3.82 4.70
CA ALA A 59 -4.07 -3.31 3.88
C ALA A 59 -4.08 -4.09 2.57
N GLN A 60 -5.23 -4.67 2.21
CA GLN A 60 -5.47 -5.25 0.89
C GLN A 60 -6.02 -4.17 -0.03
N LEU A 61 -5.37 -3.99 -1.16
CA LEU A 61 -5.60 -2.88 -2.07
C LEU A 61 -5.88 -3.39 -3.47
N LYS A 62 -6.84 -2.76 -4.16
CA LYS A 62 -7.09 -2.97 -5.59
C LYS A 62 -6.61 -1.76 -6.36
N VAL A 63 -5.62 -1.94 -7.21
CA VAL A 63 -5.12 -0.90 -8.10
C VAL A 63 -5.88 -0.99 -9.41
N ILE A 64 -6.57 0.08 -9.78
CA ILE A 64 -7.34 0.17 -11.03
C ILE A 64 -6.65 1.20 -11.92
N PHE A 65 -6.32 0.82 -13.15
CA PHE A 65 -5.58 1.69 -14.06
C PHE A 65 -6.02 1.47 -15.51
N VAL A 66 -5.89 2.53 -16.31
CA VAL A 66 -6.16 2.47 -17.75
C VAL A 66 -4.87 2.11 -18.49
N ASN A 67 -4.94 1.12 -19.37
CA ASN A 67 -3.84 0.81 -20.29
C ASN A 67 -4.43 0.41 -21.65
N GLN A 68 -3.97 1.06 -22.72
CA GLN A 68 -4.42 0.79 -24.10
C GLN A 68 -5.96 0.82 -24.27
N ARG A 69 -6.63 1.81 -23.65
CA ARG A 69 -8.11 1.99 -23.63
C ARG A 69 -8.89 0.91 -22.88
N GLN A 70 -8.22 -0.02 -22.22
CA GLN A 70 -8.84 -1.02 -21.36
C GLN A 70 -8.60 -0.65 -19.89
N LEU A 71 -9.61 -0.93 -19.05
CA LEU A 71 -9.46 -0.83 -17.61
C LEU A 71 -8.87 -2.16 -17.11
N TRP A 72 -7.84 -2.06 -16.30
CA TRP A 72 -7.18 -3.20 -15.68
C TRP A 72 -7.23 -3.04 -14.17
N SER A 73 -7.28 -4.16 -13.46
CA SER A 73 -7.07 -4.17 -12.02
C SER A 73 -5.99 -5.16 -11.61
N ALA A 74 -5.31 -4.86 -10.51
CA ALA A 74 -4.37 -5.78 -9.87
C ALA A 74 -4.48 -5.60 -8.37
N GLU A 75 -4.33 -6.69 -7.63
CA GLU A 75 -4.34 -6.65 -6.16
C GLU A 75 -2.94 -6.55 -5.59
N MET A 76 -2.80 -5.78 -4.52
CA MET A 76 -1.55 -5.64 -3.78
C MET A 76 -1.81 -5.53 -2.29
N THR A 77 -0.84 -5.96 -1.51
CA THR A 77 -0.84 -5.82 -0.06
C THR A 77 0.16 -4.75 0.37
N LEU A 78 -0.30 -3.76 1.12
CA LEU A 78 0.55 -2.87 1.91
C LEU A 78 0.71 -3.46 3.32
N SER A 79 1.95 -3.62 3.77
CA SER A 79 2.30 -4.06 5.12
C SER A 79 3.11 -3.00 5.86
N ILE A 80 2.75 -2.71 7.10
CA ILE A 80 3.45 -1.76 7.99
C ILE A 80 4.00 -2.54 9.18
N PHE A 81 5.32 -2.58 9.31
CA PHE A 81 6.02 -3.22 10.42
C PHE A 81 6.54 -2.17 11.39
N THR A 82 6.12 -2.24 12.66
CA THR A 82 6.59 -1.32 13.71
C THR A 82 7.90 -1.79 14.36
N ARG A 83 8.24 -3.07 14.16
CA ARG A 83 9.45 -3.72 14.69
C ARG A 83 10.04 -4.65 13.64
N THR A 84 11.32 -4.98 13.81
CA THR A 84 11.93 -6.06 13.02
C THR A 84 11.27 -7.39 13.33
N VAL A 85 10.88 -8.12 12.29
CA VAL A 85 10.33 -9.48 12.36
C VAL A 85 11.25 -10.40 11.60
N ARG A 86 11.74 -11.43 12.30
CA ARG A 86 12.49 -12.53 11.68
C ARG A 86 11.50 -13.63 11.32
N LYS A 87 11.40 -13.97 10.05
CA LYS A 87 10.69 -15.17 9.59
C LYS A 87 11.72 -16.16 9.06
N PRO A 88 11.69 -17.45 9.50
CA PRO A 88 12.56 -18.47 8.94
C PRO A 88 12.45 -18.52 7.41
N GLY A 89 13.59 -18.45 6.71
CA GLY A 89 13.63 -18.48 5.24
C GLY A 89 13.31 -17.17 4.52
N TYR A 90 13.17 -16.05 5.24
CA TYR A 90 13.02 -14.70 4.67
C TYR A 90 14.09 -13.77 5.23
N GLU A 91 14.48 -12.76 4.46
CA GLU A 91 15.30 -11.65 4.98
C GLU A 91 14.59 -10.97 6.17
N ASP A 92 15.38 -10.46 7.13
CA ASP A 92 14.88 -9.74 8.30
C ASP A 92 14.00 -8.54 7.86
N LEU A 93 12.68 -8.66 8.07
CA LEU A 93 11.73 -7.59 7.76
C LEU A 93 11.85 -6.52 8.84
N LYS A 94 12.55 -5.42 8.53
CA LYS A 94 12.77 -4.29 9.45
C LYS A 94 11.50 -3.46 9.64
N SER A 95 11.53 -2.55 10.61
CA SER A 95 10.47 -1.54 10.74
C SER A 95 10.38 -0.71 9.47
N GLY A 96 9.19 -0.62 8.88
CA GLY A 96 9.02 0.01 7.58
C GLY A 96 7.68 -0.25 6.91
N ILE A 97 7.61 0.19 5.65
CA ILE A 97 6.46 0.04 4.76
C ILE A 97 6.86 -0.90 3.62
N TYR A 98 6.02 -1.89 3.34
CA TYR A 98 6.29 -2.93 2.36
C TYR A 98 5.09 -3.12 1.46
N PHE A 99 5.31 -3.15 0.16
CA PHE A 99 4.28 -3.42 -0.84
C PHE A 99 4.57 -4.75 -1.52
N HIS A 100 3.55 -5.57 -1.66
CA HIS A 100 3.62 -6.86 -2.34
C HIS A 100 2.51 -6.96 -3.37
N ALA A 101 2.77 -7.56 -4.54
CA ALA A 101 1.70 -7.98 -5.42
C ALA A 101 1.04 -9.22 -4.83
N SER A 102 -0.30 -9.23 -4.82
CA SER A 102 -1.06 -10.41 -4.49
C SER A 102 -0.95 -11.38 -5.67
N THR A 103 -0.49 -12.59 -5.38
CA THR A 103 -0.39 -13.69 -6.34
C THR A 103 -1.57 -14.65 -6.15
N ASN A 104 -1.78 -15.57 -7.09
CA ASN A 104 -2.82 -16.59 -6.96
C ASN A 104 -2.63 -17.42 -5.69
N ALA A 105 -3.72 -18.02 -5.20
CA ALA A 105 -3.72 -18.82 -3.97
C ALA A 105 -2.66 -19.94 -4.05
N GLY A 106 -1.65 -19.89 -3.16
CA GLY A 106 -0.56 -20.87 -3.08
C GLY A 106 0.79 -20.35 -3.59
N GLU A 107 0.83 -19.24 -4.32
CA GLU A 107 2.07 -18.60 -4.74
C GLU A 107 2.64 -17.70 -3.64
N LYS A 108 3.97 -17.52 -3.64
CA LYS A 108 4.63 -16.58 -2.73
C LYS A 108 4.35 -15.15 -3.22
N PRO A 109 3.89 -14.24 -2.35
CA PRO A 109 3.72 -12.84 -2.70
C PRO A 109 5.02 -12.23 -3.24
N ILE A 110 4.91 -11.46 -4.32
CA ILE A 110 6.07 -10.78 -4.93
C ILE A 110 6.27 -9.45 -4.21
N LEU A 111 7.42 -9.25 -3.56
CA LEU A 111 7.78 -7.96 -3.00
C LEU A 111 7.97 -6.93 -4.14
N LEU A 112 7.16 -5.89 -4.14
CA LEU A 112 7.25 -4.78 -5.09
C LEU A 112 8.23 -3.73 -4.59
N ASN A 113 8.07 -3.26 -3.35
CA ASN A 113 9.02 -2.32 -2.77
C ASN A 113 9.02 -2.39 -1.26
N SER A 114 10.14 -2.02 -0.66
CA SER A 114 10.29 -1.83 0.78
C SER A 114 10.90 -0.47 1.07
N TYR A 115 10.29 0.25 2.00
CA TYR A 115 10.74 1.56 2.42
C TYR A 115 11.08 1.52 3.90
N LYS A 116 12.37 1.70 4.18
CA LYS A 116 12.82 2.05 5.51
C LYS A 116 12.31 3.47 5.83
N ILE A 117 11.62 3.60 6.95
CA ILE A 117 11.23 4.93 7.46
C ILE A 117 12.45 5.58 8.06
N ILE A 118 12.87 6.68 7.44
CA ILE A 118 13.89 7.61 7.93
C ILE A 118 13.16 8.91 8.23
N MET A 119 13.35 9.42 9.43
CA MET A 119 12.54 10.50 10.00
C MET A 119 12.69 11.83 9.26
N ASP A 120 13.84 12.04 8.64
CA ASP A 120 14.14 13.25 7.85
C ASP A 120 13.59 13.17 6.41
N LEU A 121 12.90 12.07 6.04
CA LEU A 121 12.21 11.98 4.77
C LEU A 121 10.79 12.53 4.87
N LYS A 122 10.36 13.21 3.81
CA LYS A 122 9.01 13.77 3.68
C LYS A 122 7.90 12.78 4.09
N GLY A 123 7.97 11.53 3.63
CA GLY A 123 6.98 10.50 3.94
C GLY A 123 6.94 10.01 5.39
N ALA A 124 7.86 10.41 6.27
CA ALA A 124 7.85 10.01 7.68
C ALA A 124 6.94 10.91 8.52
N TYR A 125 7.18 12.22 8.48
CA TYR A 125 6.49 13.21 9.32
C TYR A 125 5.77 14.33 8.55
N GLU A 126 6.26 14.75 7.39
CA GLU A 126 5.75 15.95 6.71
C GLU A 126 4.26 15.92 6.30
N PRO A 127 3.63 14.80 5.94
CA PRO A 127 2.19 14.84 5.69
C PRO A 127 1.45 15.02 7.02
N ALA A 128 0.88 16.22 7.19
CA ALA A 128 0.09 16.62 8.36
C ALA A 128 -1.17 15.75 8.52
N ASP A 129 -1.72 15.26 7.40
CA ASP A 129 -2.89 14.39 7.34
C ASP A 129 -2.54 12.97 6.84
N PHE A 130 -3.32 11.99 7.29
CA PHE A 130 -3.16 10.59 6.89
C PHE A 130 -3.36 10.38 5.39
N ASN A 131 -4.29 11.08 4.72
CA ASN A 131 -4.50 10.89 3.28
C ASN A 131 -3.25 11.28 2.48
N GLN A 132 -2.60 12.39 2.86
CA GLN A 132 -1.36 12.82 2.22
C GLN A 132 -0.23 11.83 2.46
N TRP A 133 -0.14 11.28 3.68
CA TRP A 133 0.85 10.26 4.01
C TRP A 133 0.65 9.00 3.19
N TYR A 134 -0.59 8.53 3.12
CA TYR A 134 -0.93 7.33 2.37
C TYR A 134 -0.73 7.53 0.87
N PHE A 135 -1.19 8.67 0.32
CA PHE A 135 -0.97 9.08 -1.07
C PHE A 135 0.52 9.11 -1.42
N TYR A 136 1.36 9.71 -0.56
CA TYR A 136 2.81 9.76 -0.78
C TYR A 136 3.42 8.37 -0.97
N TRP A 137 3.09 7.42 -0.09
CA TRP A 137 3.65 6.06 -0.16
C TRP A 137 3.10 5.26 -1.34
N LEU A 138 1.81 5.41 -1.66
CA LEU A 138 1.22 4.83 -2.87
C LEU A 138 1.93 5.37 -4.12
N GLN A 139 2.04 6.69 -4.25
CA GLN A 139 2.64 7.32 -5.42
C GLN A 139 4.11 6.92 -5.57
N ARG A 140 4.86 6.80 -4.47
CA ARG A 140 6.25 6.34 -4.48
C ARG A 140 6.36 4.91 -4.98
N MET A 141 5.47 4.02 -4.54
CA MET A 141 5.43 2.63 -4.98
C MET A 141 5.01 2.49 -6.45
N LEU A 142 3.98 3.21 -6.90
CA LEU A 142 3.49 3.16 -8.28
C LEU A 142 4.51 3.72 -9.30
N LYS A 143 5.45 4.55 -8.85
CA LYS A 143 6.58 5.05 -9.66
C LYS A 143 7.80 4.13 -9.63
N SER A 144 7.79 3.08 -8.81
CA SER A 144 8.92 2.17 -8.66
C SER A 144 9.12 1.29 -9.90
N PRO A 145 10.36 0.99 -10.33
CA PRO A 145 10.63 0.07 -11.45
C PRO A 145 9.98 -1.32 -11.28
N GLU A 146 9.89 -1.78 -10.04
CA GLU A 146 9.36 -3.08 -9.62
C GLU A 146 7.84 -3.18 -9.78
N ILE A 147 7.14 -2.07 -10.06
CA ILE A 147 5.69 -2.09 -10.34
C ILE A 147 5.33 -3.00 -11.51
N LYS A 148 6.31 -3.33 -12.37
CA LYS A 148 6.17 -4.35 -13.43
C LYS A 148 5.70 -5.70 -12.88
N GLY A 149 6.13 -6.07 -11.66
CA GLY A 149 5.70 -7.31 -11.01
C GLY A 149 4.20 -7.34 -10.73
N LEU A 150 3.60 -6.20 -10.40
CA LEU A 150 2.15 -6.08 -10.21
C LEU A 150 1.39 -6.36 -11.51
N PHE A 151 1.93 -5.91 -12.65
CA PHE A 151 1.30 -6.09 -13.95
C PHE A 151 1.31 -7.52 -14.47
N ALA A 152 2.12 -8.42 -13.91
CA ALA A 152 2.05 -9.84 -14.23
C ALA A 152 0.74 -10.50 -13.73
N HIS A 153 0.10 -9.89 -12.73
CA HIS A 153 -1.12 -10.38 -12.10
C HIS A 153 -2.34 -9.49 -12.38
N LYS A 154 -2.25 -8.65 -13.42
CA LYS A 154 -3.37 -7.79 -13.81
C LYS A 154 -4.50 -8.62 -14.42
N GLN A 155 -5.72 -8.25 -14.07
CA GLN A 155 -6.95 -8.80 -14.62
C GLN A 155 -7.64 -7.71 -15.42
N LEU A 156 -8.21 -8.08 -16.57
CA LEU A 156 -9.08 -7.18 -17.31
C LEU A 156 -10.29 -6.89 -16.43
N PHE A 157 -10.64 -5.62 -16.29
CA PHE A 157 -11.86 -5.25 -15.60
C PHE A 157 -13.04 -5.68 -16.48
N SER A 158 -13.97 -6.47 -15.95
CA SER A 158 -15.16 -6.90 -16.69
C SER A 158 -15.99 -5.69 -17.13
N ASP A 159 -16.55 -5.76 -18.34
CA ASP A 159 -17.37 -4.68 -18.94
C ASP A 159 -18.58 -4.29 -18.08
N SER A 160 -19.09 -5.20 -17.22
CA SER A 160 -20.16 -4.93 -16.26
C SER A 160 -19.80 -3.92 -15.16
N ASP A 161 -18.52 -3.64 -14.95
CA ASP A 161 -18.03 -2.75 -13.89
C ASP A 161 -17.55 -1.38 -14.43
N ILE A 162 -17.49 -1.21 -15.76
CA ILE A 162 -17.00 0.01 -16.42
C ILE A 162 -18.05 1.14 -16.37
N GLU A 163 -19.34 0.82 -16.46
CA GLU A 163 -20.42 1.82 -16.47
C GLU A 163 -20.59 2.56 -15.14
N THR A 164 -20.09 2.02 -14.02
CA THR A 164 -20.33 2.59 -12.68
C THR A 164 -19.19 3.47 -12.16
N GLN A 165 -18.00 3.46 -12.78
CA GLN A 165 -16.80 4.05 -12.16
C GLN A 165 -16.03 5.11 -12.97
N MET A 166 -16.38 5.37 -14.23
CA MET A 166 -15.78 6.46 -15.04
C MET A 166 -16.65 7.74 -15.05
N TYR A 167 -17.89 7.67 -14.56
CA TYR A 167 -18.85 8.78 -14.52
C TYR A 167 -19.54 8.86 -13.16
N THR A 168 -18.79 9.15 -12.10
CA THR A 168 -19.41 9.75 -10.92
C THR A 168 -18.86 11.18 -10.83
N PRO A 169 -19.70 12.21 -11.03
CA PRO A 169 -19.27 13.61 -10.91
C PRO A 169 -18.82 13.98 -9.50
#